data_AF-A0A8C0H2R8-F1
#
_entry.id   AF-A0A8C0H2R8-F1
#
_cell.length_a   1.000
_cell.length_b   1.000
_cell.length_c   1.000
_cell.angle_alpha   90.00
_cell.angle_beta   90.00
_cell.angle_gamma   90.00
#
_symmetry.space_group_name_H-M   'P 1'
#
loop_
_entity.id
_entity.type
_entity.pdbx_description
1 polymer ?
#
loop_
_entity_poly.entity_id
_entity_poly.type
_entity_poly.pdbx_seq_one_letter_code
_entity_poly.pdbx_strand_id
1 'polypeptide(L)'
;MGRPRKNPDTTASPHQTATVPKATPAAPRSSAASTQAKTTPTASRPKSAEAAGNSGTSRAQTDKPTSSTTARRAGQSSSQSRATAAHGNDQGDTKISYGVTAKNPTVTSGGKPCSTTAKAPAGADPCLGGGQYSRSRASTSGRGKASKFPSLLTREDVLKVERETRGQRDNPKWYEWRENRITASVAPRIANSKFVNGKSSEVPQSYLKAVVSSGSKMQTPAMSWGTQNEKKAVQAYEELQSRKTGRLVKVQECGLFIHPGKEWLAASPDGIVREADTGKLLGLLEVKCPYKHRDKTVKEACKDKAFCLEVDGEFYSLKRNHPYYTQVQCQLATTGFDRADFVVHTNKDTVITSVDFDAGFWERTEPKLEKFYMEAVIPHLDEKRSNSVWAKEE
;
A
#
# COMPACT_ATOMS: atom_id res chain seq x y z
N MET A 1 -52.76 54.19 61.22
CA MET A 1 -52.20 54.94 60.07
C MET A 1 -51.17 54.05 59.38
N GLY A 2 -51.24 53.71 58.09
CA GLY A 2 -52.18 54.12 57.04
C GLY A 2 -51.44 54.66 55.81
N ARG A 3 -51.40 53.89 54.71
CA ARG A 3 -51.04 54.34 53.33
C ARG A 3 -51.90 55.56 52.94
N PRO A 4 -51.50 56.46 51.98
CA PRO A 4 -51.30 56.05 50.56
C PRO A 4 -50.49 57.00 49.60
N ARG A 5 -50.59 56.75 48.26
CA ARG A 5 -50.48 57.70 47.09
C ARG A 5 -49.06 58.18 46.67
N LYS A 6 -48.76 58.59 45.41
CA LYS A 6 -49.28 58.40 43.99
C LYS A 6 -48.21 59.01 43.00
N ASN A 7 -48.21 58.96 41.65
CA ASN A 7 -49.11 58.35 40.65
C ASN A 7 -48.43 57.67 39.39
N PRO A 8 -47.83 58.38 38.38
CA PRO A 8 -47.93 57.92 36.97
C PRO A 8 -46.61 57.92 36.13
N ASP A 9 -46.50 57.38 34.91
CA ASP A 9 -47.47 57.14 33.82
C ASP A 9 -47.35 55.70 33.21
N THR A 10 -48.39 55.00 32.72
CA THR A 10 -49.33 55.23 31.57
C THR A 10 -48.57 55.22 30.23
N THR A 11 -48.75 54.28 29.27
CA THR A 11 -49.72 53.19 28.97
C THR A 11 -48.93 52.01 28.29
N ALA A 12 -49.42 50.86 27.77
CA ALA A 12 -50.74 50.28 27.46
C ALA A 12 -50.73 48.72 27.52
N SER A 13 -51.78 48.08 26.96
CA SER A 13 -52.02 46.62 26.81
C SER A 13 -53.22 46.42 25.82
N PRO A 14 -53.65 45.20 25.35
CA PRO A 14 -53.55 43.89 26.01
C PRO A 14 -53.34 42.59 25.15
N HIS A 15 -53.16 41.48 25.88
CA HIS A 15 -53.51 40.04 25.67
C HIS A 15 -53.96 39.52 24.28
N GLN A 16 -53.41 38.41 23.75
CA GLN A 16 -53.32 37.01 24.24
C GLN A 16 -54.63 36.18 24.23
N THR A 17 -54.58 35.00 23.60
CA THR A 17 -55.17 33.72 24.07
C THR A 17 -54.59 32.57 23.23
N ALA A 18 -54.72 31.31 23.68
CA ALA A 18 -54.04 30.16 23.06
C ALA A 18 -54.92 28.89 23.06
N THR A 19 -54.66 27.98 22.12
CA THR A 19 -55.15 26.57 22.16
C THR A 19 -54.28 25.65 21.30
N VAL A 20 -54.33 24.33 21.58
CA VAL A 20 -53.44 23.25 21.07
C VAL A 20 -54.32 22.00 20.89
N PRO A 21 -54.28 21.23 19.76
CA PRO A 21 -53.43 20.01 19.74
C PRO A 21 -52.92 19.44 18.38
N LYS A 22 -51.65 19.02 18.40
CA LYS A 22 -51.08 17.73 17.90
C LYS A 22 -51.79 16.94 16.77
N ALA A 23 -51.16 16.86 15.59
CA ALA A 23 -51.29 15.72 14.65
C ALA A 23 -50.10 15.58 13.65
N THR A 24 -49.83 14.35 13.21
CA THR A 24 -48.90 13.91 12.13
C THR A 24 -49.26 12.46 11.74
N PRO A 25 -48.84 11.91 10.57
CA PRO A 25 -48.23 12.52 9.38
C PRO A 25 -49.00 12.18 8.07
N ALA A 26 -48.56 12.72 6.92
CA ALA A 26 -49.02 12.25 5.59
C ALA A 26 -47.94 12.44 4.50
N ALA A 27 -47.95 11.57 3.49
CA ALA A 27 -47.07 11.62 2.31
C ALA A 27 -47.89 12.00 1.04
N PRO A 28 -47.26 12.61 0.01
CA PRO A 28 -47.96 12.91 -1.23
C PRO A 28 -48.27 11.64 -2.03
N ARG A 29 -49.49 11.57 -2.59
CA ARG A 29 -49.93 10.53 -3.54
C ARG A 29 -50.15 11.10 -4.94
N SER A 30 -50.08 10.21 -5.92
CA SER A 30 -50.36 10.45 -7.34
C SER A 30 -51.85 10.57 -7.68
N SER A 31 -52.17 11.37 -8.70
CA SER A 31 -53.36 11.28 -9.57
C SER A 31 -52.87 10.98 -11.01
N ALA A 32 -53.35 9.97 -11.76
CA ALA A 32 -54.72 9.65 -12.20
C ALA A 32 -55.18 10.54 -13.38
N ALA A 33 -55.87 10.05 -14.42
CA ALA A 33 -56.66 8.80 -14.49
C ALA A 33 -56.81 8.19 -15.91
N SER A 34 -57.32 6.93 -15.95
CA SER A 34 -58.32 6.40 -16.92
C SER A 34 -57.92 6.16 -18.41
N THR A 35 -58.40 5.14 -19.14
CA THR A 35 -59.40 4.07 -18.83
C THR A 35 -59.30 2.83 -19.74
N GLN A 36 -59.87 1.70 -19.25
CA GLN A 36 -60.42 0.54 -20.00
C GLN A 36 -59.47 -0.38 -20.79
N ALA A 37 -59.97 -1.59 -21.07
CA ALA A 37 -59.27 -2.70 -21.72
C ALA A 37 -60.23 -3.57 -22.56
N LYS A 38 -59.74 -4.20 -23.63
CA LYS A 38 -60.43 -5.32 -24.32
C LYS A 38 -59.51 -6.15 -25.24
N THR A 39 -59.55 -7.47 -25.04
CA THR A 39 -59.49 -8.57 -26.04
C THR A 39 -58.55 -8.54 -27.27
N THR A 40 -57.69 -9.56 -27.35
CA THR A 40 -57.12 -10.25 -28.54
C THR A 40 -58.20 -10.66 -29.59
N PRO A 41 -57.90 -11.07 -30.86
CA PRO A 41 -56.68 -11.81 -31.32
C PRO A 41 -56.16 -11.59 -32.78
N THR A 42 -55.04 -12.26 -33.13
CA THR A 42 -54.58 -12.69 -34.51
C THR A 42 -54.40 -11.62 -35.63
N ALA A 43 -53.49 -11.69 -36.62
CA ALA A 43 -52.83 -12.83 -37.29
C ALA A 43 -51.57 -12.42 -38.12
N SER A 44 -50.95 -13.43 -38.76
CA SER A 44 -50.27 -13.39 -40.09
C SER A 44 -48.80 -12.93 -40.29
N ARG A 45 -48.15 -13.65 -41.22
CA ARG A 45 -46.80 -13.52 -41.82
C ARG A 45 -46.89 -12.63 -43.11
N PRO A 46 -45.80 -12.15 -43.76
CA PRO A 46 -44.61 -12.89 -44.30
C PRO A 46 -43.25 -12.29 -43.84
N LYS A 47 -42.03 -12.79 -44.10
CA LYS A 47 -41.38 -13.87 -44.92
C LYS A 47 -40.72 -13.45 -46.26
N SER A 48 -39.40 -13.74 -46.39
CA SER A 48 -38.53 -13.71 -47.61
C SER A 48 -38.09 -12.29 -48.09
N ALA A 49 -36.97 -12.06 -48.80
CA ALA A 49 -35.89 -12.93 -49.34
C ALA A 49 -34.54 -12.11 -49.42
N GLU A 50 -33.34 -12.68 -49.26
CA GLU A 50 -32.37 -13.14 -50.31
C GLU A 50 -31.66 -12.06 -51.15
N ALA A 51 -30.48 -12.26 -51.77
CA ALA A 51 -29.29 -13.12 -51.50
C ALA A 51 -28.16 -12.85 -52.54
N ALA A 52 -26.89 -13.12 -52.18
CA ALA A 52 -25.77 -13.54 -53.06
C ALA A 52 -24.48 -13.66 -52.22
N GLY A 53 -23.53 -14.59 -52.42
CA GLY A 53 -23.44 -15.85 -53.19
C GLY A 53 -22.19 -16.62 -52.69
N ASN A 54 -22.25 -17.92 -52.40
CA ASN A 54 -21.94 -19.06 -53.30
C ASN A 54 -20.45 -19.15 -53.70
N SER A 55 -19.73 -20.29 -53.71
CA SER A 55 -20.01 -21.75 -53.52
C SER A 55 -19.01 -22.37 -52.51
N GLY A 56 -19.07 -23.60 -51.96
CA GLY A 56 -19.50 -24.94 -52.44
C GLY A 56 -18.24 -25.76 -52.78
N THR A 57 -17.96 -26.99 -52.32
CA THR A 57 -18.72 -28.23 -51.97
C THR A 57 -18.05 -28.95 -50.77
N SER A 58 -18.63 -29.76 -49.86
CA SER A 58 -19.70 -30.80 -49.78
C SER A 58 -19.31 -32.22 -50.28
N ARG A 59 -19.66 -33.37 -49.66
CA ARG A 59 -20.18 -33.75 -48.30
C ARG A 59 -20.38 -35.29 -48.20
N ALA A 60 -19.99 -35.95 -47.09
CA ALA A 60 -20.42 -37.29 -46.61
C ALA A 60 -20.08 -37.42 -45.10
N GLN A 61 -20.83 -38.00 -44.14
CA GLN A 61 -21.48 -39.33 -44.00
C GLN A 61 -20.46 -40.48 -43.76
N THR A 62 -20.58 -41.39 -42.76
CA THR A 62 -21.56 -41.55 -41.66
C THR A 62 -21.03 -42.48 -40.52
N ASP A 63 -21.67 -42.40 -39.34
CA ASP A 63 -21.90 -43.49 -38.35
C ASP A 63 -20.76 -44.14 -37.49
N LYS A 64 -21.22 -45.07 -36.63
CA LYS A 64 -20.69 -45.69 -35.37
C LYS A 64 -20.35 -47.19 -35.66
N PRO A 65 -19.98 -48.10 -34.69
CA PRO A 65 -19.63 -47.98 -33.26
C PRO A 65 -18.44 -48.91 -32.79
N THR A 66 -18.39 -49.18 -31.46
CA THR A 66 -18.04 -50.46 -30.75
C THR A 66 -16.62 -50.88 -30.33
N SER A 67 -16.50 -51.10 -29.01
CA SER A 67 -15.61 -52.05 -28.29
C SER A 67 -14.10 -51.70 -28.20
N SER A 68 -13.29 -52.27 -27.28
CA SER A 68 -13.55 -53.27 -26.22
C SER A 68 -12.62 -53.12 -24.99
N THR A 69 -13.05 -53.66 -23.84
CA THR A 69 -12.36 -54.46 -22.78
C THR A 69 -10.80 -54.36 -22.66
N THR A 70 -10.13 -54.34 -21.48
CA THR A 70 -10.28 -55.23 -20.29
C THR A 70 -9.44 -54.76 -19.07
N ALA A 71 -9.75 -55.25 -17.85
CA ALA A 71 -8.91 -55.41 -16.63
C ALA A 71 -8.08 -54.21 -16.06
N ARG A 72 -8.15 -53.85 -14.77
CA ARG A 72 -7.81 -54.59 -13.52
C ARG A 72 -6.31 -54.97 -13.43
N ARG A 73 -5.64 -54.87 -12.28
CA ARG A 73 -6.12 -55.07 -10.89
C ARG A 73 -5.36 -54.18 -9.88
N ALA A 74 -6.01 -53.83 -8.77
CA ALA A 74 -5.40 -53.14 -7.62
C ALA A 74 -4.90 -54.11 -6.54
N GLY A 75 -4.02 -53.64 -5.64
CA GLY A 75 -3.56 -54.37 -4.46
C GLY A 75 -3.20 -53.43 -3.31
N GLN A 76 -4.07 -53.38 -2.29
CA GLN A 76 -3.70 -53.01 -0.91
C GLN A 76 -3.00 -54.24 -0.28
N SER A 77 -2.37 -54.25 0.89
CA SER A 77 -2.53 -53.47 2.12
C SER A 77 -1.36 -53.78 3.06
N SER A 78 -1.02 -52.88 3.99
CA SER A 78 -0.89 -53.21 5.43
C SER A 78 -0.32 -52.04 6.24
N SER A 79 -0.55 -52.07 7.55
CA SER A 79 -0.03 -51.13 8.53
C SER A 79 0.70 -51.90 9.63
N GLN A 80 1.72 -51.29 10.24
CA GLN A 80 2.04 -51.52 11.66
C GLN A 80 3.02 -50.46 12.19
N SER A 81 3.15 -50.41 13.52
CA SER A 81 4.01 -49.49 14.25
C SER A 81 4.70 -50.20 15.41
N ARG A 82 5.99 -49.89 15.64
CA ARG A 82 6.62 -49.93 16.97
C ARG A 82 7.93 -49.15 16.97
N ALA A 83 8.45 -48.86 18.17
CA ALA A 83 9.68 -48.12 18.43
C ALA A 83 10.75 -49.03 19.07
N THR A 84 11.81 -48.41 19.63
CA THR A 84 12.96 -48.98 20.41
C THR A 84 14.09 -49.64 19.60
N ALA A 85 15.36 -49.64 20.04
CA ALA A 85 16.12 -48.73 20.94
C ALA A 85 17.63 -49.12 20.97
N ALA A 86 18.52 -48.16 21.29
CA ALA A 86 19.90 -48.34 21.82
C ALA A 86 20.93 -49.10 20.94
N HIS A 87 22.25 -49.12 21.17
CA HIS A 87 23.17 -48.42 22.12
C HIS A 87 24.28 -47.68 21.29
N GLY A 88 24.98 -46.64 21.77
CA GLY A 88 26.12 -46.65 22.72
C GLY A 88 27.46 -46.73 21.93
N ASN A 89 28.58 -46.09 22.25
CA ASN A 89 29.08 -45.28 23.40
C ASN A 89 30.07 -44.19 22.83
N ASP A 90 30.75 -43.28 23.55
CA ASP A 90 30.98 -43.09 24.99
C ASP A 90 31.33 -41.62 25.39
N GLN A 91 31.33 -41.37 26.70
CA GLN A 91 32.12 -40.43 27.54
C GLN A 91 32.61 -39.04 27.04
N GLY A 92 32.45 -38.04 27.93
CA GLY A 92 33.01 -36.69 27.82
C GLY A 92 32.64 -35.75 28.98
N ASP A 93 32.67 -36.25 30.22
CA ASP A 93 32.08 -35.58 31.40
C ASP A 93 33.06 -34.63 32.11
N THR A 94 32.64 -33.41 32.46
CA THR A 94 33.28 -32.59 33.51
C THR A 94 32.32 -31.54 34.07
N LYS A 95 31.93 -31.68 35.35
CA LYS A 95 31.27 -30.61 36.13
C LYS A 95 32.31 -29.69 36.79
N ILE A 96 32.06 -28.38 36.79
CA ILE A 96 32.33 -27.51 37.94
C ILE A 96 31.11 -26.58 38.13
N SER A 97 30.82 -26.21 39.38
CA SER A 97 29.70 -25.36 39.78
C SER A 97 30.20 -24.16 40.64
N TYR A 98 29.31 -23.56 41.43
CA TYR A 98 29.51 -22.31 42.20
C TYR A 98 29.55 -21.02 41.35
N GLY A 99 29.06 -19.87 41.82
CA GLY A 99 28.36 -19.60 43.08
C GLY A 99 27.62 -18.25 43.06
N VAL A 100 26.79 -18.00 44.07
CA VAL A 100 25.94 -16.78 44.18
C VAL A 100 26.69 -15.64 44.86
N THR A 101 26.62 -14.42 44.32
CA THR A 101 26.50 -13.19 45.14
C THR A 101 26.01 -11.99 44.33
N ALA A 102 25.23 -11.12 44.97
CA ALA A 102 24.88 -9.80 44.47
C ALA A 102 25.51 -8.71 45.35
N LYS A 103 25.70 -7.50 44.81
CA LYS A 103 25.95 -6.26 45.58
C LYS A 103 25.70 -5.01 44.74
N ASN A 104 25.11 -3.99 45.36
CA ASN A 104 24.99 -2.63 44.80
C ASN A 104 26.36 -1.91 44.81
N PRO A 105 26.44 -0.73 44.18
CA PRO A 105 26.42 0.48 45.04
C PRO A 105 25.33 1.50 44.67
N THR A 106 25.09 2.46 45.55
CA THR A 106 24.07 3.52 45.43
C THR A 106 24.54 4.74 46.23
N VAL A 107 24.07 5.96 45.89
CA VAL A 107 24.31 7.24 46.63
C VAL A 107 25.76 7.76 46.49
N THR A 108 26.15 9.06 46.47
CA THR A 108 25.57 10.43 46.62
C THR A 108 25.99 11.31 45.39
N SER A 109 25.76 12.64 45.31
CA SER A 109 24.50 13.43 45.29
C SER A 109 24.79 14.94 45.06
N GLY A 110 23.97 15.64 44.27
CA GLY A 110 23.99 17.12 44.11
C GLY A 110 24.51 17.61 42.74
N GLY A 111 24.03 18.73 42.17
CA GLY A 111 23.05 19.71 42.65
C GLY A 111 22.19 20.34 41.52
N LYS A 112 21.21 21.18 41.90
CA LYS A 112 20.21 21.83 41.03
C LYS A 112 20.76 23.13 40.36
N PRO A 113 19.95 23.92 39.62
CA PRO A 113 19.47 23.67 38.25
C PRO A 113 19.77 24.87 37.32
N CYS A 114 19.42 24.80 36.02
CA CYS A 114 19.25 26.01 35.20
C CYS A 114 18.09 25.86 34.20
N SER A 115 17.34 26.93 34.00
CA SER A 115 16.13 26.97 33.17
C SER A 115 16.24 28.04 32.08
N THR A 116 16.23 27.63 30.82
CA THR A 116 15.98 28.53 29.68
C THR A 116 15.02 27.86 28.71
N THR A 117 13.78 28.37 28.66
CA THR A 117 12.76 27.93 27.70
C THR A 117 13.08 28.43 26.29
N ALA A 118 13.55 27.55 25.41
CA ALA A 118 13.67 27.85 23.97
C ALA A 118 12.39 27.36 23.25
N LYS A 119 11.44 28.28 23.02
CA LYS A 119 10.19 28.00 22.31
C LYS A 119 10.49 27.85 20.81
N ALA A 120 10.53 26.62 20.29
CA ALA A 120 10.77 26.36 18.88
C ALA A 120 9.70 27.03 17.99
N PRO A 121 10.06 27.60 16.82
CA PRO A 121 9.12 28.27 15.95
C PRO A 121 8.20 27.27 15.24
N ALA A 122 6.90 27.58 15.19
CA ALA A 122 5.96 26.85 14.35
C ALA A 122 6.24 27.18 12.88
N GLY A 123 6.62 26.16 12.08
CA GLY A 123 6.91 26.35 10.65
C GLY A 123 7.84 25.31 10.00
N ALA A 124 8.51 24.45 10.77
CA ALA A 124 9.32 23.37 10.21
C ALA A 124 8.43 22.24 9.64
N ASP A 125 8.43 22.06 8.31
CA ASP A 125 7.70 21.00 7.62
C ASP A 125 8.31 19.61 7.96
N PRO A 126 7.60 18.71 8.66
CA PRO A 126 8.22 17.54 9.28
C PRO A 126 8.58 16.42 8.30
N CYS A 127 8.22 16.50 7.02
CA CYS A 127 8.32 15.37 6.08
C CYS A 127 9.74 14.84 5.81
N LEU A 128 10.78 15.67 5.96
CA LEU A 128 12.19 15.21 5.96
C LEU A 128 12.99 15.96 7.04
N GLY A 129 12.99 15.41 8.26
CA GLY A 129 13.69 15.99 9.40
C GLY A 129 15.16 16.32 9.10
N GLY A 130 15.58 17.53 9.44
CA GLY A 130 16.82 18.15 8.94
C GLY A 130 18.14 17.41 9.20
N GLY A 131 18.16 16.41 10.09
CA GLY A 131 19.37 15.70 10.56
C GLY A 131 19.50 14.23 10.17
N GLN A 132 18.63 13.63 9.35
CA GLN A 132 18.70 12.19 9.03
C GLN A 132 19.59 11.81 7.83
N TYR A 133 20.13 12.78 7.09
CA TYR A 133 21.10 12.51 6.01
C TYR A 133 22.49 12.07 6.51
N SER A 134 22.75 12.11 7.82
CA SER A 134 23.97 11.58 8.43
C SER A 134 23.87 10.08 8.75
N ARG A 135 23.50 9.22 7.78
CA ARG A 135 23.89 7.81 7.86
C ARG A 135 25.42 7.77 7.82
N SER A 136 26.03 7.09 8.79
CA SER A 136 27.47 7.19 9.05
C SER A 136 28.29 6.76 7.83
N ARG A 137 29.23 7.62 7.43
CA ARG A 137 30.23 7.33 6.39
C ARG A 137 31.23 6.30 6.94
N ALA A 138 30.82 5.04 6.98
CA ALA A 138 31.71 3.92 7.23
C ALA A 138 32.88 3.98 6.23
N SER A 139 34.10 3.79 6.71
CA SER A 139 35.32 4.06 5.95
C SER A 139 35.67 2.93 4.97
N THR A 140 34.81 2.68 3.98
CA THR A 140 35.21 1.95 2.78
C THR A 140 36.10 2.87 1.94
N SER A 141 37.38 2.53 1.83
CA SER A 141 38.34 3.18 0.93
C SER A 141 38.10 2.77 -0.53
N GLY A 142 36.84 2.86 -0.97
CA GLY A 142 36.39 2.57 -2.33
C GLY A 142 36.28 3.87 -3.14
N ARG A 143 36.86 3.87 -4.34
CA ARG A 143 36.87 5.03 -5.25
C ARG A 143 35.46 5.27 -5.79
N GLY A 144 34.68 6.09 -5.09
CA GLY A 144 33.30 6.38 -5.44
C GLY A 144 33.18 6.94 -6.85
N LYS A 145 32.49 6.22 -7.73
CA LYS A 145 32.04 6.77 -9.01
C LYS A 145 30.95 7.78 -8.70
N ALA A 146 31.18 9.05 -9.05
CA ALA A 146 30.11 10.04 -9.04
C ALA A 146 28.96 9.58 -9.96
N SER A 147 27.74 10.05 -9.69
CA SER A 147 26.63 9.87 -10.63
C SER A 147 27.05 10.41 -12.00
N LYS A 148 26.83 9.63 -13.07
CA LYS A 148 27.19 10.04 -14.44
C LYS A 148 26.44 11.27 -14.96
N PHE A 149 25.47 11.76 -14.19
CA PHE A 149 24.69 12.95 -14.43
C PHE A 149 24.74 13.86 -13.19
N PRO A 150 24.81 15.19 -13.35
CA PRO A 150 24.53 16.10 -12.26
C PRO A 150 23.04 15.99 -11.87
N SER A 151 22.72 16.19 -10.59
CA SER A 151 21.34 16.35 -10.15
C SER A 151 20.74 17.63 -10.73
N LEU A 152 19.60 17.50 -11.40
CA LEU A 152 18.81 18.62 -11.93
C LEU A 152 17.84 19.19 -10.89
N LEU A 153 17.55 18.43 -9.82
CA LEU A 153 16.69 18.84 -8.72
C LEU A 153 17.52 19.19 -7.47
N THR A 154 17.19 20.32 -6.83
CA THR A 154 17.71 20.64 -5.50
C THR A 154 16.99 19.84 -4.41
N ARG A 155 17.49 19.87 -3.16
CA ARG A 155 16.78 19.30 -2.01
C ARG A 155 15.43 19.98 -1.80
N GLU A 156 15.39 21.28 -2.07
CA GLU A 156 14.23 22.15 -1.95
C GLU A 156 13.18 21.81 -3.02
N ASP A 157 13.61 21.45 -4.23
CA ASP A 157 12.73 20.90 -5.28
C ASP A 157 12.16 19.54 -4.88
N VAL A 158 12.97 18.60 -4.40
CA VAL A 158 12.48 17.28 -3.94
C VAL A 158 11.43 17.43 -2.82
N LEU A 159 11.63 18.37 -1.89
CA LEU A 159 10.66 18.74 -0.86
C LEU A 159 9.39 19.40 -1.42
N LYS A 160 9.52 20.19 -2.49
CA LYS A 160 8.38 20.81 -3.20
C LYS A 160 7.56 19.77 -3.96
N VAL A 161 8.21 18.79 -4.61
CA VAL A 161 7.53 17.67 -5.29
C VAL A 161 6.67 16.90 -4.31
N GLU A 162 7.20 16.51 -3.14
CA GLU A 162 6.41 15.80 -2.12
C GLU A 162 5.14 16.58 -1.76
N ARG A 163 5.28 17.87 -1.40
CA ARG A 163 4.15 18.73 -1.05
C ARG A 163 3.12 18.87 -2.17
N GLU A 164 3.54 19.14 -3.40
CA GLU A 164 2.60 19.40 -4.50
C GLU A 164 1.99 18.12 -5.11
N THR A 165 2.43 16.94 -4.68
CA THR A 165 1.91 15.62 -5.09
C THR A 165 1.20 14.86 -3.96
N ARG A 166 0.99 15.48 -2.78
CA ARG A 166 0.07 14.97 -1.74
C ARG A 166 -1.34 14.78 -2.31
N GLY A 167 -2.10 13.82 -1.78
CA GLY A 167 -3.33 13.30 -2.41
C GLY A 167 -3.08 12.25 -3.50
N GLN A 168 -1.83 12.05 -3.91
CA GLN A 168 -1.34 10.93 -4.74
C GLN A 168 -2.24 10.59 -5.95
N ARG A 169 -2.98 9.46 -5.86
CA ARG A 169 -3.87 8.92 -6.89
C ARG A 169 -4.92 9.91 -7.42
N ASP A 170 -5.31 10.89 -6.63
CA ASP A 170 -6.34 11.89 -6.99
C ASP A 170 -5.73 13.27 -7.32
N ASN A 171 -4.40 13.36 -7.44
CA ASN A 171 -3.64 14.55 -7.82
C ASN A 171 -2.92 14.35 -9.17
N PRO A 172 -3.24 15.09 -10.25
CA PRO A 172 -2.60 14.94 -11.56
C PRO A 172 -1.07 15.05 -11.55
N LYS A 173 -0.51 15.99 -10.76
CA LYS A 173 0.95 16.20 -10.66
C LYS A 173 1.69 14.97 -10.15
N TRP A 174 1.04 14.12 -9.36
CA TRP A 174 1.64 12.87 -8.89
C TRP A 174 1.93 11.92 -10.04
N TYR A 175 1.07 11.87 -11.08
CA TYR A 175 1.31 11.06 -12.28
C TYR A 175 2.41 11.67 -13.16
N GLU A 176 2.44 13.00 -13.30
CA GLU A 176 3.46 13.75 -14.05
C GLU A 176 4.86 13.52 -13.45
N TRP A 177 5.02 13.73 -12.13
CA TRP A 177 6.31 13.53 -11.45
C TRP A 177 6.74 12.06 -11.37
N ARG A 178 5.82 11.10 -11.49
CA ARG A 178 6.13 9.67 -11.59
C ARG A 178 6.56 9.22 -12.98
N GLU A 179 6.23 9.97 -14.03
CA GLU A 179 6.66 9.61 -15.38
C GLU A 179 8.19 9.66 -15.46
N ASN A 180 8.76 8.68 -16.18
CA ASN A 180 10.20 8.53 -16.41
C ASN A 180 11.01 8.23 -15.14
N ARG A 181 10.35 7.74 -14.08
CA ARG A 181 10.97 7.29 -12.81
C ARG A 181 10.55 5.86 -12.45
N ILE A 182 11.51 5.04 -12.01
CA ILE A 182 11.24 3.73 -11.41
C ILE A 182 10.58 3.99 -10.07
N THR A 183 9.29 3.67 -9.98
CA THR A 183 8.53 3.82 -8.73
C THR A 183 8.58 2.54 -7.89
N ALA A 184 8.54 2.69 -6.57
CA ALA A 184 8.69 1.58 -5.62
C ALA A 184 7.78 0.36 -5.86
N SER A 185 6.55 0.54 -6.37
CA SER A 185 5.63 -0.55 -6.69
C SER A 185 5.93 -1.26 -8.03
N VAL A 186 6.78 -0.69 -8.89
CA VAL A 186 7.28 -1.28 -10.14
C VAL A 186 8.64 -1.96 -9.94
N ALA A 187 9.47 -1.45 -9.02
CA ALA A 187 10.79 -2.00 -8.67
C ALA A 187 10.84 -3.54 -8.48
N PRO A 188 9.87 -4.22 -7.83
CA PRO A 188 9.90 -5.67 -7.65
C PRO A 188 9.85 -6.45 -8.96
N ARG A 189 9.11 -5.93 -9.96
CA ARG A 189 9.01 -6.54 -11.30
C ARG A 189 10.30 -6.35 -12.08
N ILE A 190 10.91 -5.17 -11.98
CA ILE A 190 12.18 -4.86 -12.63
C ILE A 190 13.30 -5.72 -12.05
N ALA A 191 13.52 -5.70 -10.73
CA ALA A 191 14.61 -6.40 -10.04
C ALA A 191 14.60 -7.93 -10.23
N ASN A 192 13.43 -8.52 -10.49
CA ASN A 192 13.26 -9.95 -10.76
C ASN A 192 13.10 -10.29 -12.26
N SER A 193 13.20 -9.30 -13.16
CA SER A 193 13.07 -9.52 -14.61
C SER A 193 14.24 -10.35 -15.18
N LYS A 194 14.00 -11.08 -16.27
CA LYS A 194 15.08 -11.82 -16.98
C LYS A 194 16.21 -10.88 -17.44
N PHE A 195 15.86 -9.71 -17.95
CA PHE A 195 16.76 -8.69 -18.48
C PHE A 195 17.85 -8.24 -17.48
N VAL A 196 17.44 -7.76 -16.31
CA VAL A 196 18.41 -7.24 -15.31
C VAL A 196 19.24 -8.36 -14.67
N ASN A 197 18.72 -9.60 -14.67
CA ASN A 197 19.38 -10.79 -14.15
C ASN A 197 20.16 -11.58 -15.23
N GLY A 198 20.38 -11.01 -16.43
CA GLY A 198 21.21 -11.63 -17.48
C GLY A 198 20.61 -12.87 -18.15
N LYS A 199 19.30 -13.12 -18.01
CA LYS A 199 18.58 -14.28 -18.57
C LYS A 199 17.78 -13.98 -19.85
N SER A 200 17.89 -12.76 -20.37
CA SER A 200 17.50 -12.34 -21.72
C SER A 200 18.17 -10.98 -22.01
N SER A 201 18.40 -10.66 -23.28
CA SER A 201 18.74 -9.30 -23.75
C SER A 201 17.49 -8.46 -24.03
N GLU A 202 16.31 -9.07 -24.08
CA GLU A 202 15.05 -8.38 -24.40
C GLU A 202 14.59 -7.46 -23.27
N VAL A 203 14.36 -6.19 -23.58
CA VAL A 203 13.72 -5.25 -22.67
C VAL A 203 12.24 -5.63 -22.46
N PRO A 204 11.77 -5.90 -21.22
CA PRO A 204 10.37 -6.19 -20.96
C PRO A 204 9.50 -4.93 -21.16
N GLN A 205 8.94 -4.79 -22.37
CA GLN A 205 8.19 -3.60 -22.82
C GLN A 205 7.04 -3.19 -21.90
N SER A 206 6.34 -4.15 -21.28
CA SER A 206 5.27 -3.87 -20.31
C SER A 206 5.76 -3.33 -18.96
N TYR A 207 7.08 -3.33 -18.72
CA TYR A 207 7.71 -2.77 -17.52
C TYR A 207 8.32 -1.41 -17.87
N LEU A 208 8.90 -1.27 -19.07
CA LEU A 208 9.33 0.02 -19.62
C LEU A 208 8.15 1.00 -19.68
N LYS A 209 7.03 0.58 -20.29
CA LYS A 209 5.77 1.36 -20.34
C LYS A 209 5.18 1.68 -18.95
N ALA A 210 5.53 0.92 -17.91
CA ALA A 210 5.11 1.21 -16.53
C ALA A 210 6.00 2.27 -15.84
N VAL A 211 7.09 2.70 -16.49
CA VAL A 211 8.00 3.77 -16.06
C VAL A 211 7.81 5.01 -16.94
N VAL A 212 7.76 4.87 -18.28
CA VAL A 212 7.75 5.99 -19.26
C VAL A 212 6.34 6.46 -19.65
N SER A 213 5.35 6.25 -18.78
CA SER A 213 3.98 6.72 -18.99
C SER A 213 3.34 7.12 -17.67
N SER A 214 2.60 8.23 -17.68
CA SER A 214 1.89 8.84 -16.55
C SER A 214 0.63 8.04 -16.13
N GLY A 215 0.85 6.75 -15.84
CA GLY A 215 -0.15 5.80 -15.35
C GLY A 215 -1.09 5.22 -16.42
N SER A 216 -1.99 4.35 -15.97
CA SER A 216 -3.09 3.81 -16.79
C SER A 216 -4.37 3.80 -15.97
N LYS A 217 -5.50 4.22 -16.55
CA LYS A 217 -6.81 4.30 -15.88
C LYS A 217 -7.46 2.92 -15.58
N MET A 218 -6.68 1.85 -15.52
CA MET A 218 -7.16 0.48 -15.31
C MET A 218 -7.40 0.20 -13.82
N GLN A 219 -8.66 0.34 -13.38
CA GLN A 219 -9.07 -0.06 -12.04
C GLN A 219 -9.55 -1.52 -12.04
N THR A 220 -8.84 -2.41 -11.34
CA THR A 220 -9.34 -3.76 -11.03
C THR A 220 -10.22 -3.75 -9.76
N PRO A 221 -11.10 -4.76 -9.55
CA PRO A 221 -11.87 -4.88 -8.31
C PRO A 221 -10.98 -4.92 -7.05
N ALA A 222 -9.79 -5.51 -7.13
CA ALA A 222 -8.83 -5.54 -6.02
C ALA A 222 -8.22 -4.16 -5.72
N MET A 223 -7.95 -3.34 -6.74
CA MET A 223 -7.47 -1.96 -6.57
C MET A 223 -8.55 -1.04 -5.98
N SER A 224 -9.81 -1.21 -6.43
CA SER A 224 -10.93 -0.46 -5.86
C SER A 224 -11.19 -0.86 -4.40
N TRP A 225 -11.17 -2.17 -4.11
CA TRP A 225 -11.25 -2.69 -2.73
C TRP A 225 -10.13 -2.14 -1.83
N GLY A 226 -8.90 -2.06 -2.34
CA GLY A 226 -7.77 -1.42 -1.65
C GLY A 226 -8.12 0.00 -1.24
N THR A 227 -8.36 0.86 -2.23
CA THR A 227 -8.72 2.29 -2.06
C THR A 227 -9.86 2.48 -1.04
N GLN A 228 -10.94 1.70 -1.16
CA GLN A 228 -12.14 1.86 -0.33
C GLN A 228 -11.95 1.49 1.16
N ASN A 229 -10.90 0.72 1.50
CA ASN A 229 -10.66 0.24 2.86
C ASN A 229 -9.34 0.76 3.47
N GLU A 230 -8.47 1.36 2.66
CA GLU A 230 -7.21 1.99 3.08
C GLU A 230 -7.41 2.95 4.26
N LYS A 231 -8.39 3.87 4.18
CA LYS A 231 -8.72 4.79 5.28
C LYS A 231 -9.13 4.08 6.58
N LYS A 232 -9.84 2.94 6.49
CA LYS A 232 -10.21 2.14 7.67
C LYS A 232 -9.00 1.43 8.26
N ALA A 233 -8.11 0.93 7.42
CA ALA A 233 -6.86 0.30 7.82
C ALA A 233 -5.92 1.30 8.52
N VAL A 234 -5.84 2.54 8.02
CA VAL A 234 -5.11 3.66 8.65
C VAL A 234 -5.72 4.00 10.03
N GLN A 235 -7.05 4.10 10.14
CA GLN A 235 -7.73 4.35 11.41
C GLN A 235 -7.47 3.23 12.43
N ALA A 236 -7.63 1.96 12.02
CA ALA A 236 -7.32 0.81 12.86
C ALA A 236 -5.84 0.78 13.28
N TYR A 237 -4.92 1.14 12.38
CA TYR A 237 -3.49 1.27 12.69
C TYR A 237 -3.21 2.34 13.76
N GLU A 238 -3.80 3.54 13.62
CA GLU A 238 -3.65 4.63 14.60
C GLU A 238 -4.14 4.21 15.99
N GLU A 239 -5.32 3.58 16.07
CA GLU A 239 -5.90 3.08 17.33
C GLU A 239 -5.04 1.99 17.97
N LEU A 240 -4.57 1.01 17.17
CA LEU A 240 -3.75 -0.11 17.64
C LEU A 240 -2.38 0.37 18.15
N GLN A 241 -1.68 1.22 17.39
CA GLN A 241 -0.37 1.73 17.81
C GLN A 241 -0.48 2.74 18.96
N SER A 242 -1.53 3.57 19.01
CA SER A 242 -1.73 4.48 20.15
C SER A 242 -1.94 3.68 21.45
N ARG A 243 -2.78 2.64 21.40
CA ARG A 243 -3.01 1.75 22.55
C ARG A 243 -1.75 0.96 22.94
N LYS A 244 -0.94 0.53 21.97
CA LYS A 244 0.31 -0.22 22.22
C LYS A 244 1.43 0.63 22.81
N THR A 245 1.51 1.91 22.44
CA THR A 245 2.61 2.82 22.84
C THR A 245 2.26 3.72 24.02
N GLY A 246 0.97 3.88 24.36
CA GLY A 246 0.52 4.82 25.39
C GLY A 246 0.66 6.30 24.98
N ARG A 247 0.81 6.58 23.68
CA ARG A 247 0.94 7.92 23.10
C ARG A 247 -0.03 8.06 21.94
N LEU A 248 -0.44 9.28 21.59
CA LEU A 248 -1.28 9.47 20.40
C LEU A 248 -0.43 9.33 19.13
N VAL A 249 -0.64 8.25 18.38
CA VAL A 249 0.00 7.99 17.08
C VAL A 249 -0.92 8.49 15.97
N LYS A 250 -0.36 9.21 15.00
CA LYS A 250 -1.05 9.68 13.80
C LYS A 250 -0.29 9.39 12.52
N VAL A 251 -1.04 9.17 11.45
CA VAL A 251 -0.54 8.99 10.09
C VAL A 251 -0.74 10.29 9.32
N GLN A 252 0.33 10.79 8.72
CA GLN A 252 0.32 11.95 7.84
C GLN A 252 0.32 11.49 6.38
N GLU A 253 -0.63 12.00 5.58
CA GLU A 253 -0.62 11.86 4.13
C GLU A 253 0.63 12.50 3.51
N CYS A 254 1.22 11.85 2.52
CA CYS A 254 2.42 12.32 1.83
C CYS A 254 2.30 12.09 0.30
N GLY A 255 3.15 12.77 -0.48
CA GLY A 255 3.15 12.72 -1.94
C GLY A 255 4.18 11.74 -2.51
N LEU A 256 4.90 12.20 -3.53
CA LEU A 256 6.01 11.50 -4.16
C LEU A 256 7.34 12.02 -3.62
N PHE A 257 8.13 11.12 -3.04
CA PHE A 257 9.55 11.33 -2.76
C PHE A 257 10.37 10.90 -3.97
N ILE A 258 11.39 11.69 -4.31
CA ILE A 258 12.40 11.37 -5.32
C ILE A 258 13.72 11.13 -4.56
N HIS A 259 14.47 10.08 -4.89
CA HIS A 259 15.72 9.78 -4.20
C HIS A 259 16.77 10.88 -4.55
N PRO A 260 17.33 11.61 -3.56
CA PRO A 260 18.07 12.85 -3.81
C PRO A 260 19.36 12.67 -4.62
N GLY A 261 20.03 11.52 -4.52
CA GLY A 261 21.19 11.18 -5.35
C GLY A 261 20.90 10.33 -6.59
N LYS A 262 19.62 10.04 -6.89
CA LYS A 262 19.17 9.09 -7.93
C LYS A 262 17.77 9.47 -8.40
N GLU A 263 17.65 10.59 -9.11
CA GLU A 263 16.35 11.17 -9.50
C GLU A 263 15.46 10.24 -10.33
N TRP A 264 16.04 9.20 -10.92
CA TRP A 264 15.35 8.12 -11.61
C TRP A 264 14.55 7.17 -10.70
N LEU A 265 14.72 7.26 -9.38
CA LEU A 265 14.05 6.43 -8.38
C LEU A 265 13.06 7.28 -7.56
N ALA A 266 11.83 6.80 -7.40
CA ALA A 266 10.79 7.51 -6.66
C ALA A 266 9.87 6.58 -5.85
N ALA A 267 9.22 7.13 -4.83
CA ALA A 267 8.37 6.38 -3.92
C ALA A 267 7.22 7.23 -3.39
N SER A 268 6.05 6.63 -3.27
CA SER A 268 4.99 7.10 -2.39
C SER A 268 4.70 5.99 -1.39
N PRO A 269 4.95 6.22 -0.09
CA PRO A 269 4.38 5.45 1.00
C PRO A 269 2.87 5.73 1.12
N ASP A 270 2.14 4.82 1.77
CA ASP A 270 0.72 5.05 2.08
C ASP A 270 0.55 6.05 3.26
N GLY A 271 1.64 6.39 3.96
CA GLY A 271 1.71 7.52 4.90
C GLY A 271 3.05 7.66 5.63
N ILE A 272 3.18 8.71 6.45
CA ILE A 272 4.28 8.92 7.40
C ILE A 272 3.71 8.78 8.83
N VAL A 273 4.31 7.92 9.65
CA VAL A 273 3.88 7.70 11.04
C VAL A 273 4.58 8.71 11.95
N ARG A 274 3.81 9.38 12.83
CA ARG A 274 4.33 10.33 13.81
C ARG A 274 3.61 10.23 15.17
N GLU A 275 4.31 10.60 16.24
CA GLU A 275 3.68 10.99 17.50
C GLU A 275 2.94 12.32 17.28
N ALA A 276 1.67 12.43 17.68
CA ALA A 276 0.88 13.63 17.48
C ALA A 276 1.32 14.80 18.38
N ASP A 277 1.66 14.48 19.64
CA ASP A 277 1.93 15.47 20.69
C ASP A 277 3.31 16.13 20.52
N THR A 278 4.28 15.39 19.97
CA THR A 278 5.68 15.83 19.81
C THR A 278 6.04 16.12 18.35
N GLY A 279 5.20 15.72 17.38
CA GLY A 279 5.52 15.73 15.95
C GLY A 279 6.61 14.74 15.52
N LYS A 280 7.14 13.92 16.44
CA LYS A 280 8.27 13.02 16.19
C LYS A 280 7.91 11.95 15.16
N LEU A 281 8.69 11.87 14.08
CA LEU A 281 8.60 10.80 13.08
C LEU A 281 8.95 9.44 13.71
N LEU A 282 8.19 8.40 13.36
CA LEU A 282 8.36 7.02 13.85
C LEU A 282 8.71 6.02 12.73
N GLY A 283 8.27 6.28 11.49
CA GLY A 283 8.46 5.39 10.35
C GLY A 283 7.61 5.80 9.15
N LEU A 284 7.68 5.03 8.08
CA LEU A 284 6.69 5.04 7.00
C LEU A 284 5.50 4.11 7.33
N LEU A 285 4.42 4.24 6.58
CA LEU A 285 3.30 3.29 6.54
C LEU A 285 3.14 2.69 5.14
N GLU A 286 2.89 1.40 5.07
CA GLU A 286 2.51 0.66 3.85
C GLU A 286 1.31 -0.23 4.18
N VAL A 287 0.15 0.01 3.57
CA VAL A 287 -1.16 -0.57 3.89
C VAL A 287 -1.64 -1.48 2.78
N LYS A 288 -2.04 -2.72 3.10
CA LYS A 288 -2.61 -3.65 2.10
C LYS A 288 -3.90 -4.31 2.59
N CYS A 289 -4.95 -4.12 1.80
CA CYS A 289 -6.27 -4.72 2.02
C CYS A 289 -6.48 -5.86 1.01
N PRO A 290 -6.12 -7.12 1.31
CA PRO A 290 -6.06 -8.20 0.32
C PRO A 290 -7.45 -8.71 -0.09
N TYR A 291 -8.00 -8.23 -1.21
CA TYR A 291 -9.35 -8.57 -1.70
C TYR A 291 -9.69 -10.08 -1.73
N LYS A 292 -8.72 -10.95 -2.04
CA LYS A 292 -8.87 -12.43 -2.04
C LYS A 292 -9.08 -13.03 -0.63
N HIS A 293 -8.57 -12.36 0.41
CA HIS A 293 -8.57 -12.83 1.79
C HIS A 293 -9.40 -11.94 2.73
N ARG A 294 -10.06 -10.90 2.21
CA ARG A 294 -10.80 -9.87 2.96
C ARG A 294 -11.76 -10.41 4.03
N ASP A 295 -12.38 -11.58 3.82
CA ASP A 295 -13.39 -12.15 4.73
C ASP A 295 -12.80 -13.21 5.69
N LYS A 296 -11.47 -13.37 5.71
CA LYS A 296 -10.69 -14.26 6.59
C LYS A 296 -9.83 -13.45 7.55
N THR A 297 -9.41 -14.06 8.65
CA THR A 297 -8.32 -13.49 9.46
C THR A 297 -7.00 -13.48 8.69
N VAL A 298 -6.07 -12.60 9.05
CA VAL A 298 -4.69 -12.60 8.52
C VAL A 298 -4.01 -13.94 8.83
N LYS A 299 -4.28 -14.55 10.00
CA LYS A 299 -3.76 -15.87 10.37
C LYS A 299 -4.21 -16.99 9.43
N GLU A 300 -5.47 -16.96 9.01
CA GLU A 300 -5.98 -17.87 7.97
C GLU A 300 -5.49 -17.54 6.57
N ALA A 301 -5.22 -16.25 6.28
CA ALA A 301 -4.68 -15.82 5.02
C ALA A 301 -3.22 -16.30 4.82
N CYS A 302 -2.41 -16.34 5.88
CA CYS A 302 -1.05 -16.87 5.88
C CYS A 302 -0.95 -18.36 5.49
N LYS A 303 -2.06 -19.11 5.55
CA LYS A 303 -2.14 -20.51 5.06
C LYS A 303 -2.00 -20.62 3.53
N ASP A 304 -2.18 -19.51 2.80
CA ASP A 304 -1.90 -19.43 1.37
C ASP A 304 -0.41 -19.10 1.15
N LYS A 305 0.30 -19.99 0.45
CA LYS A 305 1.74 -19.81 0.18
C LYS A 305 2.05 -18.49 -0.53
N ALA A 306 1.14 -18.02 -1.40
CA ALA A 306 1.28 -16.77 -2.14
C ALA A 306 0.87 -15.50 -1.35
N PHE A 307 0.40 -15.65 -0.11
CA PHE A 307 0.11 -14.51 0.76
C PHE A 307 1.39 -13.77 1.18
N CYS A 308 1.31 -12.46 1.39
CA CYS A 308 2.48 -11.62 1.66
C CYS A 308 3.14 -11.85 3.02
N LEU A 309 2.37 -12.19 4.06
CA LEU A 309 2.89 -12.49 5.39
C LEU A 309 3.12 -13.99 5.59
N GLU A 310 4.05 -14.29 6.48
CA GLU A 310 4.17 -15.55 7.20
C GLU A 310 3.88 -15.31 8.69
N VAL A 311 3.67 -16.39 9.46
CA VAL A 311 3.33 -16.33 10.88
C VAL A 311 4.03 -17.45 11.64
N ASP A 312 4.62 -17.11 12.78
CA ASP A 312 5.21 -18.04 13.75
C ASP A 312 4.63 -17.76 15.13
N GLY A 313 3.90 -18.72 15.70
CA GLY A 313 3.07 -18.51 16.89
C GLY A 313 2.04 -17.39 16.69
N GLU A 314 2.30 -16.22 17.28
CA GLU A 314 1.53 -14.98 17.12
C GLU A 314 2.34 -13.83 16.46
N PHE A 315 3.60 -14.09 16.07
CA PHE A 315 4.45 -13.12 15.39
C PHE A 315 4.25 -13.21 13.87
N TYR A 316 4.16 -12.06 13.20
CA TYR A 316 4.01 -11.97 11.75
C TYR A 316 5.19 -11.23 11.13
N SER A 317 5.70 -11.74 10.00
CA SER A 317 6.74 -11.08 9.20
C SER A 317 6.32 -10.95 7.73
N LEU A 318 6.76 -9.88 7.08
CA LEU A 318 6.65 -9.73 5.64
C LEU A 318 7.69 -10.62 4.95
N LYS A 319 7.22 -11.63 4.20
CA LYS A 319 8.07 -12.61 3.51
C LYS A 319 9.10 -11.90 2.64
N ARG A 320 10.39 -12.13 2.90
CA ARG A 320 11.52 -11.45 2.24
C ARG A 320 11.61 -11.70 0.73
N ASN A 321 10.95 -12.73 0.21
CA ASN A 321 10.83 -13.04 -1.21
C ASN A 321 9.55 -12.50 -1.87
N HIS A 322 8.63 -11.89 -1.11
CA HIS A 322 7.39 -11.35 -1.64
C HIS A 322 7.63 -9.96 -2.29
N PRO A 323 6.98 -9.62 -3.42
CA PRO A 323 7.17 -8.34 -4.10
C PRO A 323 7.06 -7.09 -3.21
N TYR A 324 6.12 -7.08 -2.24
CA TYR A 324 5.97 -5.98 -1.28
C TYR A 324 7.22 -5.74 -0.42
N TYR A 325 8.04 -6.77 -0.12
CA TYR A 325 9.31 -6.55 0.59
C TYR A 325 10.25 -5.68 -0.24
N THR A 326 10.37 -5.95 -1.55
CA THR A 326 11.18 -5.12 -2.46
C THR A 326 10.61 -3.70 -2.60
N GLN A 327 9.28 -3.55 -2.57
CA GLN A 327 8.63 -2.23 -2.59
C GLN A 327 8.94 -1.42 -1.33
N VAL A 328 8.81 -2.02 -0.14
CA VAL A 328 9.10 -1.35 1.14
C VAL A 328 10.58 -0.96 1.23
N GLN A 329 11.49 -1.86 0.86
CA GLN A 329 12.92 -1.52 0.82
C GLN A 329 13.23 -0.38 -0.16
N CYS A 330 12.51 -0.31 -1.29
CA CYS A 330 12.61 0.82 -2.23
C CYS A 330 12.02 2.13 -1.66
N GLN A 331 10.94 2.08 -0.89
CA GLN A 331 10.40 3.25 -0.19
C GLN A 331 11.43 3.78 0.83
N LEU A 332 11.98 2.91 1.68
CA LEU A 332 12.99 3.27 2.69
C LEU A 332 14.28 3.82 2.09
N ALA A 333 14.76 3.22 1.00
CA ALA A 333 15.91 3.74 0.26
C ALA A 333 15.64 5.14 -0.34
N THR A 334 14.43 5.39 -0.84
CA THR A 334 14.06 6.65 -1.51
C THR A 334 13.85 7.79 -0.51
N THR A 335 13.18 7.52 0.61
CA THR A 335 12.83 8.56 1.62
C THR A 335 13.92 8.81 2.65
N GLY A 336 14.87 7.89 2.79
CA GLY A 336 15.91 7.92 3.84
C GLY A 336 15.44 7.43 5.21
N PHE A 337 14.18 6.99 5.36
CA PHE A 337 13.69 6.39 6.60
C PHE A 337 14.34 5.02 6.85
N ASP A 338 14.58 4.69 8.11
CA ASP A 338 15.17 3.42 8.51
C ASP A 338 14.13 2.29 8.70
N ARG A 339 12.82 2.60 8.77
CA ARG A 339 11.75 1.60 8.89
C ARG A 339 10.37 2.03 8.39
N ALA A 340 9.57 1.02 8.03
CA ALA A 340 8.15 1.14 7.72
C ALA A 340 7.32 0.15 8.55
N ASP A 341 6.14 0.55 9.00
CA ASP A 341 5.14 -0.41 9.46
C ASP A 341 4.30 -0.88 8.27
N PHE A 342 4.33 -2.19 8.03
CA PHE A 342 3.55 -2.87 7.01
C PHE A 342 2.26 -3.42 7.63
N VAL A 343 1.12 -2.89 7.17
CA VAL A 343 -0.21 -3.17 7.70
C VAL A 343 -0.99 -4.05 6.74
N VAL A 344 -1.59 -5.12 7.26
CA VAL A 344 -2.55 -5.94 6.52
C VAL A 344 -3.90 -5.90 7.21
N HIS A 345 -4.91 -5.42 6.48
CA HIS A 345 -6.26 -5.17 7.01
C HIS A 345 -7.32 -6.01 6.29
N THR A 346 -8.14 -6.70 7.06
CA THR A 346 -9.26 -7.54 6.59
C THR A 346 -10.57 -7.07 7.23
N ASN A 347 -11.69 -7.65 6.82
CA ASN A 347 -12.99 -7.48 7.48
C ASN A 347 -13.08 -8.22 8.84
N LYS A 348 -12.00 -8.85 9.30
CA LYS A 348 -11.92 -9.65 10.53
C LYS A 348 -10.91 -9.10 11.54
N ASP A 349 -9.76 -8.64 11.07
CA ASP A 349 -8.60 -8.28 11.87
C ASP A 349 -7.66 -7.29 11.14
N THR A 350 -6.70 -6.74 11.89
CA THR A 350 -5.61 -5.92 11.34
C THR A 350 -4.31 -6.36 11.98
N VAL A 351 -3.33 -6.70 11.16
CA VAL A 351 -1.98 -7.10 11.58
C VAL A 351 -0.99 -6.02 11.15
N ILE A 352 -0.05 -5.72 12.04
CA ILE A 352 1.01 -4.73 11.83
C ILE A 352 2.34 -5.45 12.05
N THR A 353 3.23 -5.43 11.06
CA THR A 353 4.60 -5.93 11.18
C THR A 353 5.57 -4.82 10.77
N SER A 354 6.66 -4.64 11.51
CA SER A 354 7.64 -3.59 11.20
C SER A 354 8.72 -4.14 10.27
N VAL A 355 9.15 -3.32 9.32
CA VAL A 355 10.14 -3.67 8.29
C VAL A 355 11.24 -2.61 8.33
N ASP A 356 12.37 -2.97 8.93
CA ASP A 356 13.59 -2.16 8.94
C ASP A 356 14.31 -2.21 7.57
N PHE A 357 15.11 -1.18 7.29
CA PHE A 357 15.89 -1.08 6.05
C PHE A 357 17.04 -2.11 6.02
N ASP A 358 17.04 -2.96 5.00
CA ASP A 358 18.03 -4.01 4.79
C ASP A 358 19.01 -3.56 3.70
N ALA A 359 20.11 -2.93 4.14
CA ALA A 359 21.15 -2.42 3.27
C ALA A 359 21.76 -3.50 2.36
N GLY A 360 21.92 -4.74 2.84
CA GLY A 360 22.48 -5.84 2.04
C GLY A 360 21.50 -6.37 0.99
N PHE A 361 20.20 -6.38 1.28
CA PHE A 361 19.17 -6.61 0.27
C PHE A 361 19.15 -5.49 -0.77
N TRP A 362 19.25 -4.23 -0.32
CA TRP A 362 19.23 -3.07 -1.20
C TRP A 362 20.45 -3.00 -2.14
N GLU A 363 21.65 -3.27 -1.63
CA GLU A 363 22.90 -3.34 -2.42
C GLU A 363 22.82 -4.34 -3.59
N ARG A 364 22.08 -5.45 -3.43
CA ARG A 364 21.83 -6.44 -4.49
C ARG A 364 20.64 -6.11 -5.39
N THR A 365 19.87 -5.08 -5.06
CA THR A 365 18.61 -4.69 -5.73
C THR A 365 18.80 -3.44 -6.56
N GLU A 366 19.41 -2.40 -6.00
CA GLU A 366 19.62 -1.10 -6.62
C GLU A 366 20.37 -1.16 -7.96
N PRO A 367 21.50 -1.91 -8.12
CA PRO A 367 22.18 -2.02 -9.41
C PRO A 367 21.32 -2.66 -10.50
N LYS A 368 20.30 -3.46 -10.14
CA LYS A 368 19.35 -4.04 -11.11
C LYS A 368 18.33 -3.01 -11.57
N LEU A 369 17.90 -2.11 -10.69
CA LEU A 369 17.02 -0.99 -11.05
C LEU A 369 17.79 0.05 -11.89
N GLU A 370 19.03 0.37 -11.49
CA GLU A 370 19.92 1.26 -12.24
C GLU A 370 20.22 0.70 -13.63
N LYS A 371 20.57 -0.60 -13.74
CA LYS A 371 20.74 -1.27 -15.04
C LYS A 371 19.51 -1.12 -15.93
N PHE A 372 18.31 -1.35 -15.40
CA PHE A 372 17.08 -1.16 -16.17
C PHE A 372 16.89 0.30 -16.61
N TYR A 373 17.21 1.26 -15.75
CA TYR A 373 17.10 2.67 -16.12
C TYR A 373 18.07 3.04 -17.25
N MET A 374 19.34 2.67 -17.09
CA MET A 374 20.42 2.98 -18.03
C MET A 374 20.29 2.26 -19.38
N GLU A 375 19.86 1.00 -19.41
CA GLU A 375 19.85 0.17 -20.62
C GLU A 375 18.46 0.05 -21.29
N ALA A 376 17.37 0.45 -20.62
CA ALA A 376 16.01 0.38 -21.19
C ALA A 376 15.26 1.71 -21.15
N VAL A 377 15.37 2.49 -20.07
CA VAL A 377 14.59 3.73 -19.93
C VAL A 377 15.25 4.88 -20.71
N ILE A 378 16.52 5.18 -20.46
CA ILE A 378 17.23 6.28 -21.14
C ILE A 378 17.19 6.16 -22.67
N PRO A 379 17.55 5.01 -23.30
CA PRO A 379 17.53 4.90 -24.75
C PRO A 379 16.16 5.18 -25.38
N HIS A 380 15.08 4.75 -24.73
CA HIS A 380 13.72 5.01 -25.20
C HIS A 380 13.31 6.49 -25.07
N LEU A 381 13.83 7.21 -24.08
CA LEU A 381 13.57 8.64 -23.93
C LEU A 381 14.36 9.48 -24.93
N ASP A 382 15.57 9.06 -25.30
CA ASP A 382 16.37 9.72 -26.33
C ASP A 382 15.83 9.42 -27.74
N GLU A 383 15.32 8.21 -28.00
CA GLU A 383 14.54 7.86 -29.20
C GLU A 383 13.27 8.72 -29.31
N LYS A 384 12.43 8.74 -28.25
CA LYS A 384 11.21 9.56 -28.17
C LYS A 384 11.50 11.05 -28.34
N ARG A 385 12.61 11.56 -27.81
CA ARG A 385 13.05 12.95 -28.01
C ARG A 385 13.45 13.20 -29.46
N SER A 386 14.27 12.34 -30.05
CA SER A 386 14.75 12.47 -31.43
C SER A 386 13.59 12.53 -32.42
N ASN A 387 12.66 11.58 -32.33
CA ASN A 387 11.47 11.52 -33.19
C ASN A 387 10.56 12.75 -33.00
N SER A 388 10.55 13.37 -31.82
CA SER A 388 9.81 14.59 -31.52
C SER A 388 10.51 15.90 -31.95
N VAL A 389 11.76 15.84 -32.44
CA VAL A 389 12.44 16.97 -33.08
C VAL A 389 12.12 16.96 -34.57
N TRP A 390 12.38 15.84 -35.27
CA TRP A 390 12.07 15.69 -36.69
C TRP A 390 10.60 15.99 -37.02
N ALA A 391 9.66 15.50 -36.20
CA ALA A 391 8.21 15.76 -36.35
C ALA A 391 7.77 17.20 -35.96
N LYS A 392 8.69 18.17 -36.01
CA LYS A 392 8.44 19.63 -35.91
C LYS A 392 9.19 20.42 -36.99
N GLU A 393 9.96 19.74 -37.83
CA GLU A 393 10.72 20.31 -38.95
C GLU A 393 10.05 19.97 -40.30
N GLU A 394 8.99 19.15 -40.27
CA GLU A 394 7.97 18.93 -41.31
C GLU A 394 6.68 19.74 -41.01
#